data_AF-A0A6M0FY45-F1
#
_entry.id   AF-A0A6M0FY45-F1
#
_cell.length_a   1.000
_cell.length_b   1.000
_cell.length_c   1.000
_cell.angle_alpha   90.00
_cell.angle_beta   90.00
_cell.angle_gamma   90.00
#
_symmetry.space_group_name_H-M   'P 1'
#
loop_
_entity.id
_entity.type
_entity.pdbx_description
1 polymer ?
#
loop_
_entity_poly.entity_id
_entity_poly.type
_entity_poly.pdbx_seq_one_letter_code
_entity_poly.pdbx_strand_id
1 'polypeptide(L)'
;MIVDRRLQKGELVEEVLGYRLIKGIYQPITPDSQGRIYCQTVGLLMSLQSGCLVIEDANTGKRLPSSLELEATNQELETANQELEAAKELAQQQAAEMEAAKELAQQQAAEMAELLKQYRERLGELPE
;
A
#
# COMPACT_ATOMS: atom_id res chain seq x y z
N MET A 1 28.08 6.74 -12.81
CA MET A 1 27.86 5.88 -14.00
C MET A 1 27.44 6.75 -15.16
N ILE A 2 27.57 6.24 -16.38
CA ILE A 2 27.20 6.94 -17.61
C ILE A 2 26.35 5.98 -18.43
N VAL A 3 25.18 6.42 -18.90
CA VAL A 3 24.42 5.69 -19.93
C VAL A 3 24.86 6.27 -21.27
N ASP A 4 25.38 5.41 -22.13
CA ASP A 4 25.95 5.78 -23.40
C ASP A 4 25.06 5.25 -24.53
N ARG A 5 24.57 6.17 -25.36
CA ARG A 5 23.65 5.88 -26.47
C ARG A 5 24.34 6.24 -27.76
N ARG A 6 24.72 5.23 -28.56
CA ARG A 6 25.48 5.44 -29.80
C ARG A 6 24.84 4.69 -30.96
N LEU A 7 24.83 5.32 -32.13
CA LEU A 7 24.48 4.65 -33.39
C LEU A 7 25.72 3.94 -33.93
N GLN A 8 25.74 2.60 -33.88
CA GLN A 8 26.79 1.79 -34.52
C GLN A 8 26.21 1.08 -35.74
N LYS A 9 26.78 1.35 -36.93
CA LYS A 9 26.35 0.73 -38.21
C LYS A 9 24.84 0.82 -38.48
N GLY A 10 24.18 1.88 -38.00
CA GLY A 10 22.73 2.09 -38.15
C GLY A 10 21.87 1.47 -37.05
N GLU A 11 22.46 0.73 -36.10
CA GLU A 11 21.78 0.21 -34.92
C GLU A 11 22.01 1.11 -33.71
N LEU A 12 20.96 1.39 -32.94
CA LEU A 12 21.07 2.10 -31.67
C LEU A 12 21.60 1.13 -30.62
N VAL A 13 22.85 1.33 -30.19
CA VAL A 13 23.48 0.61 -29.09
C VAL A 13 23.39 1.47 -27.85
N GLU A 14 22.75 0.93 -26.81
CA GLU A 14 22.70 1.55 -25.50
C GLU A 14 23.47 0.68 -24.51
N GLU A 15 24.45 1.26 -23.83
CA GLU A 15 25.28 0.56 -22.86
C GLU A 15 25.39 1.37 -21.57
N VAL A 16 25.51 0.68 -20.44
CA VAL A 16 25.78 1.31 -19.15
C VAL A 16 27.27 1.18 -18.88
N LEU A 17 27.93 2.30 -18.64
CA LEU A 17 29.35 2.37 -18.31
C LEU A 17 29.53 2.74 -16.84
N GLY A 18 30.30 1.91 -16.13
CA GLY A 18 30.67 2.11 -14.73
C GLY A 18 32.15 2.42 -14.62
N TYR A 19 32.51 3.26 -13.65
CA TYR A 19 33.90 3.53 -13.31
C TYR A 19 34.08 3.45 -11.79
N ARG A 20 35.17 2.85 -11.35
CA ARG A 20 35.60 2.80 -9.95
C ARG A 20 36.87 3.63 -9.78
N LEU A 21 36.95 4.40 -8.70
CA LEU A 21 38.15 5.17 -8.39
C LEU A 21 39.11 4.31 -7.56
N ILE A 22 40.26 3.96 -8.13
CA ILE A 22 41.32 3.19 -7.45
C ILE A 22 42.61 3.97 -7.51
N LYS A 23 43.16 4.31 -6.32
CA LYS A 23 44.41 5.08 -6.19
C LYS A 23 44.42 6.37 -7.02
N GLY A 24 43.29 7.10 -7.03
CA GLY A 24 43.14 8.35 -7.78
C GLY A 24 42.91 8.19 -9.29
N ILE A 25 42.79 6.96 -9.80
CA ILE A 25 42.56 6.68 -11.23
C ILE A 25 41.18 6.04 -11.40
N TYR A 26 40.38 6.58 -12.33
CA TYR A 26 39.11 5.96 -12.73
C TYR A 26 39.40 4.74 -13.61
N GLN A 27 39.01 3.56 -13.14
CA GLN A 27 39.07 2.31 -13.90
C GLN A 27 37.66 1.91 -14.34
N PRO A 28 37.46 1.51 -15.60
CA PRO A 28 36.16 1.02 -16.04
C PRO A 28 35.77 -0.26 -15.30
N ILE A 29 34.47 -0.43 -15.08
CA ILE A 29 33.87 -1.65 -14.54
C ILE A 29 33.26 -2.39 -15.73
N THR A 30 33.72 -3.61 -15.97
CA THR A 30 33.21 -4.46 -17.03
C THR A 30 31.82 -4.98 -16.66
N PRO A 31 30.80 -4.82 -17.54
CA PRO A 31 29.51 -5.47 -17.35
C PRO A 31 29.65 -7.00 -17.34
N ASP A 32 28.72 -7.68 -16.69
CA ASP A 32 28.63 -9.15 -16.75
C ASP A 32 28.09 -9.64 -18.10
N SER A 33 27.93 -10.96 -18.25
CA SER A 33 27.40 -11.57 -19.48
C SER A 33 25.97 -11.14 -19.84
N GLN A 34 25.26 -10.50 -18.92
CA GLN A 34 23.92 -9.95 -19.12
C GLN A 34 23.95 -8.42 -19.27
N GLY A 35 25.13 -7.80 -19.39
CA GLY A 35 25.27 -6.35 -19.53
C GLY A 35 25.01 -5.59 -18.22
N ARG A 36 25.14 -6.26 -17.07
CA ARG A 36 24.89 -5.66 -15.75
C ARG A 36 26.19 -5.26 -15.07
N ILE A 37 26.19 -4.09 -14.43
CA ILE A 37 27.31 -3.58 -13.66
C ILE A 37 27.05 -3.82 -12.18
N TYR A 38 27.93 -4.58 -11.55
CA TYR A 38 27.92 -4.75 -10.10
C TYR A 38 28.75 -3.67 -9.41
N CYS A 39 28.10 -2.84 -8.60
CA CYS A 39 28.74 -1.85 -7.76
C CYS A 39 28.97 -2.42 -6.35
N GLN A 40 30.19 -2.90 -6.13
CA GLN A 40 30.63 -3.50 -4.86
C GLN A 40 30.44 -2.57 -3.65
N THR A 41 30.68 -1.26 -3.81
CA THR A 41 30.65 -0.30 -2.70
C THR A 41 29.27 -0.17 -2.05
N VAL A 42 28.21 -0.27 -2.86
CA VAL A 42 26.82 -0.08 -2.40
C VAL A 42 26.00 -1.38 -2.46
N GLY A 43 26.58 -2.47 -2.96
CA GLY A 43 25.88 -3.75 -3.09
C GLY A 43 24.72 -3.69 -4.09
N LEU A 44 24.86 -2.91 -5.17
CA LEU A 44 23.82 -2.73 -6.18
C LEU A 44 24.25 -3.32 -7.52
N LEU A 45 23.29 -3.93 -8.22
CA LEU A 45 23.42 -4.39 -9.59
C LEU A 45 22.64 -3.44 -10.49
N MET A 46 23.27 -2.96 -11.54
CA MET A 46 22.67 -1.96 -12.43
C MET A 46 22.67 -2.46 -13.85
N SER A 47 21.56 -2.33 -14.56
CA SER A 47 21.42 -2.82 -15.92
C SER A 47 20.59 -1.85 -16.75
N LEU A 48 20.70 -1.94 -18.07
CA LEU A 48 19.78 -1.25 -18.97
C LEU A 48 18.72 -2.25 -19.43
N GLN A 49 17.46 -1.95 -19.16
CA GLN A 49 16.33 -2.76 -19.61
C GLN A 49 15.36 -1.83 -20.33
N SER A 50 15.07 -2.12 -21.61
CA SER A 50 14.17 -1.31 -22.45
C SER A 50 14.53 0.19 -22.47
N GLY A 51 15.83 0.52 -22.49
CA GLY A 51 16.33 1.89 -22.49
C GLY A 51 16.27 2.63 -21.14
N CYS A 52 15.81 1.95 -20.09
CA CYS A 52 15.73 2.47 -18.73
C CYS A 52 16.82 1.86 -17.84
N LEU A 53 17.41 2.68 -16.97
CA LEU A 53 18.34 2.20 -15.95
C LEU A 53 17.56 1.48 -14.85
N VAL A 54 17.80 0.19 -14.72
CA VAL A 54 17.22 -0.66 -13.67
C VAL A 54 18.29 -0.90 -12.62
N ILE A 55 17.94 -0.68 -11.36
CA ILE A 55 18.80 -0.92 -10.20
C ILE A 55 18.17 -2.04 -9.40
N GLU A 56 18.98 -3.04 -9.06
CA GLU A 56 18.60 -4.20 -8.27
C GLU A 56 19.53 -4.29 -7.05
N ASP A 57 18.99 -4.72 -5.92
CA ASP A 57 19.80 -5.08 -4.76
C ASP A 57 20.55 -6.38 -5.07
N ALA A 58 21.88 -6.37 -4.95
CA ALA A 58 22.71 -7.49 -5.38
C ALA A 58 22.62 -8.71 -4.45
N ASN A 59 22.13 -8.54 -3.21
CA ASN A 59 22.01 -9.63 -2.25
C ASN A 59 20.67 -10.35 -2.40
N THR A 60 19.60 -9.58 -2.61
CA THR A 60 18.23 -10.08 -2.67
C THR A 60 17.74 -10.31 -4.10
N GLY A 61 18.41 -9.73 -5.09
CA GLY A 61 18.00 -9.77 -6.50
C GLY A 61 16.73 -8.98 -6.78
N LYS A 62 16.26 -8.16 -5.83
CA LYS A 62 15.03 -7.38 -5.99
C LYS A 62 15.32 -6.08 -6.71
N ARG A 63 14.51 -5.76 -7.72
CA ARG A 63 14.50 -4.44 -8.34
C ARG A 63 14.10 -3.38 -7.32
N LEU A 64 14.93 -2.34 -7.24
CA LEU A 64 14.61 -1.14 -6.49
C LEU A 64 13.66 -0.29 -7.33
N PRO A 65 12.47 0.04 -6.81
CA PRO A 65 11.56 0.95 -7.50
C PRO A 65 12.22 2.33 -7.61
N SER A 66 11.92 3.01 -8.71
CA SER A 66 12.29 4.42 -8.89
C SER A 66 11.53 5.30 -7.89
N SER A 67 12.03 6.51 -7.63
CA SER A 67 11.33 7.47 -6.75
C SER A 67 9.90 7.74 -7.22
N LEU A 68 9.67 7.82 -8.53
CA LEU A 68 8.33 8.02 -9.10
C LEU A 68 7.41 6.81 -8.86
N GLU A 69 7.92 5.59 -9.04
CA GLU A 69 7.15 4.37 -8.74
C GLU A 69 6.83 4.27 -7.24
N LEU A 70 7.76 4.67 -6.36
CA LEU A 70 7.53 4.72 -4.92
C LEU A 70 6.48 5.75 -4.53
N GLU A 71 6.55 6.95 -5.09
CA GLU A 71 5.59 8.03 -4.83
C GLU A 71 4.17 7.62 -5.27
N ALA A 72 4.02 7.05 -6.46
CA ALA A 72 2.73 6.54 -6.93
C ALA A 72 2.17 5.46 -6.00
N THR A 73 3.01 4.48 -5.63
CA THR A 73 2.59 3.41 -4.70
C THR A 73 2.18 3.96 -3.34
N ASN A 74 2.92 4.95 -2.81
CA ASN A 74 2.60 5.58 -1.53
C ASN A 74 1.28 6.36 -1.60
N GLN A 75 1.03 7.09 -2.69
CA GLN A 75 -0.24 7.79 -2.90
C GLN A 75 -1.42 6.82 -2.97
N GLU A 76 -1.29 5.72 -3.72
CA GLU A 76 -2.32 4.69 -3.78
C GLU A 76 -2.60 4.09 -2.39
N LEU A 77 -1.54 3.76 -1.63
CA LEU A 77 -1.68 3.26 -0.27
C LEU A 77 -2.31 4.27 0.68
N GLU A 78 -1.97 5.55 0.57
CA GLU A 78 -2.59 6.63 1.36
C GLU A 78 -4.09 6.72 1.05
N THR A 79 -4.48 6.70 -0.22
CA THR A 79 -5.90 6.73 -0.60
C THR A 79 -6.67 5.51 -0.09
N ALA A 80 -6.10 4.30 -0.23
CA ALA A 80 -6.72 3.08 0.28
C ALA A 80 -6.86 3.09 1.81
N ASN A 81 -5.88 3.62 2.53
CA ASN A 81 -5.96 3.76 3.98
C ASN A 81 -7.03 4.77 4.39
N GLN A 82 -7.13 5.92 3.72
CA GLN A 82 -8.17 6.92 3.99
C GLN A 82 -9.57 6.36 3.74
N GLU A 83 -9.79 5.64 2.64
CA GLU A 83 -11.06 4.97 2.36
C GLU A 83 -11.41 3.92 3.41
N LEU A 84 -10.43 3.14 3.84
CA LEU A 84 -10.61 2.13 4.89
C LEU A 84 -10.95 2.77 6.24
N GLU A 85 -10.33 3.89 6.59
CA GLU A 85 -10.65 4.64 7.81
C GLU A 85 -12.06 5.22 7.76
N ALA A 86 -12.45 5.87 6.66
CA ALA A 86 -13.81 6.40 6.48
C ALA A 86 -14.88 5.28 6.55
N ALA A 87 -14.60 4.12 5.94
CA ALA A 87 -15.49 2.96 6.02
C ALA A 87 -15.63 2.41 7.45
N LYS A 88 -14.53 2.40 8.23
CA LYS A 88 -14.56 1.99 9.63
C LYS A 88 -15.36 2.96 10.49
N GLU A 89 -15.19 4.26 10.29
CA GLU A 89 -15.96 5.28 11.03
C GLU A 89 -17.46 5.17 10.75
N LEU A 90 -17.85 5.01 9.47
CA LEU A 90 -19.25 4.79 9.10
C LEU A 90 -19.82 3.52 9.72
N ALA A 91 -19.06 2.42 9.69
CA ALA A 91 -19.49 1.15 10.30
C ALA A 91 -19.65 1.29 11.84
N GLN A 92 -18.76 2.03 12.50
CA GLN A 92 -18.86 2.30 13.94
C GLN A 92 -20.09 3.16 14.27
N GLN A 93 -20.36 4.20 13.47
CA GLN A 93 -21.55 5.03 13.64
C GLN A 93 -22.83 4.22 13.48
N GLN A 94 -22.93 3.41 12.43
CA GLN A 94 -24.07 2.53 12.19
C GLN A 94 -24.25 1.49 13.31
N ALA A 95 -23.16 0.94 13.84
CA ALA A 95 -23.22 0.02 14.97
C ALA A 95 -23.77 0.72 16.22
N ALA A 96 -23.27 1.91 16.54
CA ALA A 96 -23.73 2.70 17.68
C ALA A 96 -25.20 3.12 17.55
N GLU A 97 -25.64 3.55 16.36
CA GLU A 97 -27.05 3.86 16.09
C GLU A 97 -27.94 2.63 16.23
N MET A 98 -27.49 1.47 15.74
CA MET A 98 -28.24 0.23 15.87
C MET A 98 -28.35 -0.23 17.33
N GLU A 99 -27.29 -0.07 18.11
CA GLU A 99 -27.31 -0.38 19.55
C GLU A 99 -28.28 0.56 20.29
N ALA A 100 -28.20 1.87 20.05
CA ALA A 100 -29.12 2.84 20.65
C ALA A 100 -30.58 2.58 20.26
N ALA A 101 -30.85 2.25 18.99
CA ALA A 101 -32.19 1.90 18.53
C ALA A 101 -32.72 0.62 19.19
N LYS A 102 -31.85 -0.39 19.39
CA LYS A 102 -32.22 -1.62 20.10
C LYS A 102 -32.55 -1.35 21.57
N GLU A 103 -31.74 -0.55 22.26
CA GLU A 103 -31.98 -0.19 23.66
C GLU A 103 -33.30 0.57 23.82
N LEU A 104 -33.57 1.54 22.96
CA LEU A 104 -34.81 2.31 22.98
C LEU A 104 -36.04 1.43 22.70
N ALA A 105 -35.94 0.53 21.72
CA ALA A 105 -37.01 -0.43 21.43
C ALA A 105 -37.25 -1.40 22.60
N GLN A 106 -36.20 -1.83 23.29
CA GLN A 106 -36.32 -2.67 24.50
C GLN A 106 -37.01 -1.93 25.65
N GLN A 107 -36.66 -0.66 25.88
CA GLN A 107 -37.31 0.17 26.91
C GLN A 107 -38.80 0.35 26.62
N GLN A 108 -39.16 0.72 25.38
CA GLN A 108 -40.57 0.87 24.99
C GLN A 108 -41.35 -0.45 25.12
N ALA A 109 -40.74 -1.57 24.73
CA ALA A 109 -41.35 -2.88 24.88
C ALA A 109 -41.57 -3.25 26.36
N ALA A 110 -40.62 -2.91 27.24
CA ALA A 110 -40.74 -3.13 28.68
C ALA A 110 -41.85 -2.27 29.30
N GLU A 111 -41.91 -0.96 28.99
CA GLU A 111 -42.98 -0.07 29.46
C GLU A 111 -44.36 -0.53 28.99
N MET A 112 -44.48 -0.93 27.71
CA MET A 112 -45.73 -1.44 27.16
C MET A 112 -46.17 -2.74 27.84
N ALA A 113 -45.21 -3.65 28.11
CA ALA A 113 -45.50 -4.89 28.83
C ALA A 113 -45.98 -4.61 30.27
N GLU A 114 -45.41 -3.60 30.93
CA GLU A 114 -45.81 -3.20 32.28
C GLU A 114 -47.21 -2.57 32.31
N LEU A 115 -47.53 -1.69 31.36
CA LEU A 115 -48.88 -1.14 31.19
C LEU A 115 -49.91 -2.24 30.93
N LEU A 116 -49.63 -3.17 30.01
CA LEU A 116 -50.52 -4.30 29.72
C LEU A 116 -50.75 -5.17 30.95
N LYS A 117 -49.73 -5.37 31.78
CA LYS A 117 -49.85 -6.10 33.04
C LYS A 117 -50.78 -5.37 34.01
N GLN A 118 -50.62 -4.06 34.19
CA GLN A 118 -51.51 -3.25 35.03
C GLN A 118 -52.96 -3.26 34.52
N TYR A 119 -53.18 -3.16 33.20
CA TYR A 119 -54.51 -3.27 32.61
C TYR A 119 -55.14 -4.64 32.86
N ARG A 120 -54.36 -5.72 32.72
CA ARG A 120 -54.82 -7.09 33.02
C ARG A 120 -55.20 -7.24 34.49
N GLU A 121 -54.43 -6.69 35.42
CA GLU A 121 -54.75 -6.74 36.86
C GLU A 121 -56.01 -5.92 37.18
N ARG A 122 -56.20 -4.77 36.53
CA ARG A 122 -57.33 -3.87 36.78
C ARG A 122 -58.66 -4.28 36.13
N LEU A 123 -58.61 -5.00 35.00
CA LEU A 123 -59.78 -5.56 34.32
C LEU A 123 -60.02 -7.04 34.65
N GLY A 124 -59.11 -7.68 35.40
CA GLY A 124 -59.20 -9.06 35.85
C GLY A 124 -60.05 -9.29 37.09
N GLU A 125 -60.48 -8.24 37.80
CA GLU A 125 -61.52 -8.34 38.84
C GLU A 125 -62.90 -8.11 38.21
N LEU A 126 -63.47 -9.14 37.56
CA LEU A 126 -64.92 -9.22 37.38
C LEU A 126 -65.50 -9.88 38.64
N PRO A 127 -66.36 -9.21 39.43
CA PRO A 127 -67.16 -9.90 40.42
C PRO A 127 -68.17 -10.83 39.71
N GLU A 128 -68.33 -12.05 40.23
CA GLU A 128 -69.39 -13.00 39.84
C GLU A 128 -70.80 -12.41 40.02
#